data_AF-A0A0F9N2I0-F1
#
_entry.id   AF-A0A0F9N2I0-F1
#
_cell.length_a   1.000
_cell.length_b   1.000
_cell.length_c   1.000
_cell.angle_alpha   90.00
_cell.angle_beta   90.00
_cell.angle_gamma   90.00
#
_symmetry.space_group_name_H-M   'P 1'
#
loop_
_entity.id
_entity.type
_entity.pdbx_description
1 polymer ?
#
loop_
_entity_poly.entity_id
_entity_poly.type
_entity_poly.pdbx_seq_one_letter_code
_entity_poly.pdbx_strand_id
1 'polypeptide(L)'
;MSRNIVGPVGRLVEVSKAINTNWFGSNISPITGHGNAVRHTLQVRVATTSVVKLLFDDGTDTDLPFLLNNGSSLIANAVYIFDIILLTGQSYNIQHETDTQNVFVNIVESRDITV
;
A
#
# COMPACT_ATOMS: atom_id res chain seq x y z
N MET A 1 17.85 2.29 18.61
CA MET A 1 16.85 3.16 17.97
C MET A 1 15.49 2.52 18.12
N SER A 2 14.59 3.13 18.89
CA SER A 2 13.24 2.61 19.12
C SER A 2 12.35 2.91 17.91
N ARG A 3 11.75 1.88 17.30
CA ARG A 3 10.70 2.09 16.29
C ARG A 3 9.45 2.59 17.04
N ASN A 4 9.13 3.88 16.90
CA ASN A 4 7.80 4.38 17.26
C ASN A 4 6.82 3.87 16.20
N ILE A 5 6.25 2.69 16.44
CA ILE A 5 5.19 2.11 15.62
C ILE A 5 3.89 2.81 16.02
N VAL A 6 3.24 3.42 15.05
CA VAL A 6 1.88 3.93 15.19
C VAL A 6 0.94 2.82 14.72
N GLY A 7 -0.28 2.78 15.25
CA GLY A 7 -1.27 1.74 14.93
C GLY A 7 -1.62 1.63 13.43
N PRO A 8 -2.55 0.73 13.09
CA PRO A 8 -2.94 0.53 11.69
C PRO A 8 -3.52 1.80 11.06
N VAL A 9 -3.03 2.14 9.87
CA VAL A 9 -3.49 3.28 9.05
C VAL A 9 -4.47 2.88 7.96
N GLY A 10 -4.50 1.59 7.64
CA GLY A 10 -5.43 1.02 6.66
C GLY A 10 -5.54 -0.48 6.84
N ARG A 11 -6.75 -1.01 6.74
CA ARG A 11 -7.02 -2.45 6.82
C ARG A 11 -8.19 -2.85 5.95
N LEU A 12 -7.99 -3.89 5.14
CA LEU A 12 -9.02 -4.62 4.43
C LEU A 12 -8.81 -6.11 4.68
N VAL A 13 -9.89 -6.81 5.00
CA VAL A 13 -9.86 -8.25 5.26
C VAL A 13 -10.78 -8.93 4.27
N GLU A 14 -10.18 -9.62 3.30
CA GLU A 14 -10.85 -10.53 2.36
C GLU A 14 -12.04 -9.89 1.63
N VAL A 15 -11.79 -8.72 1.04
CA VAL A 15 -12.79 -7.99 0.26
C VAL A 15 -12.56 -8.25 -1.22
N SER A 16 -13.62 -8.59 -1.95
CA SER A 16 -13.57 -8.73 -3.40
C SER A 16 -13.35 -7.38 -4.06
N LYS A 17 -12.31 -7.28 -4.89
CA LYS A 17 -11.96 -6.10 -5.68
C LYS A 17 -11.84 -6.49 -7.14
N ALA A 18 -12.46 -5.71 -8.02
CA ALA A 18 -12.29 -5.85 -9.46
C ALA A 18 -10.90 -5.35 -9.89
N ILE A 19 -10.46 -5.78 -11.07
CA ILE A 19 -9.23 -5.30 -11.70
C ILE A 19 -9.20 -3.78 -11.77
N ASN A 20 -8.01 -3.19 -11.62
CA ASN A 20 -7.77 -1.75 -11.74
C ASN A 20 -8.71 -0.88 -10.88
N THR A 21 -9.23 -1.45 -9.79
CA THR A 21 -10.11 -0.74 -8.85
C THR A 21 -9.37 -0.53 -7.54
N ASN A 22 -9.47 0.69 -7.02
CA ASN A 22 -8.89 1.06 -5.73
C ASN A 22 -9.35 0.13 -4.61
N TRP A 23 -8.38 -0.40 -3.86
CA TRP A 23 -8.67 -1.26 -2.72
C TRP A 23 -9.33 -0.45 -1.60
N PHE A 24 -8.94 0.81 -1.40
CA PHE A 24 -9.52 1.69 -0.39
C PHE A 24 -10.45 2.72 -1.03
N GLY A 25 -11.51 3.10 -0.31
CA GLY A 25 -12.47 4.14 -0.77
C GLY A 25 -11.87 5.55 -0.83
N SER A 26 -10.73 5.77 -0.16
CA SER A 26 -9.92 6.98 -0.19
C SER A 26 -8.45 6.59 -0.22
N ASN A 27 -7.59 7.51 -0.63
CA ASN A 27 -6.14 7.31 -0.53
C ASN A 27 -5.73 7.18 0.94
N ILE A 28 -4.67 6.40 1.16
CA ILE A 28 -4.01 6.23 2.44
C ILE A 28 -2.91 7.29 2.54
N SER A 29 -3.04 8.17 3.51
CA SER A 29 -2.07 9.22 3.82
C SER A 29 -1.34 8.92 5.13
N PRO A 30 -0.15 9.50 5.35
CA PRO A 30 0.49 9.52 6.66
C PRO A 30 -0.45 10.05 7.75
N ILE A 31 -0.38 9.50 8.95
CA ILE A 31 -1.08 10.09 10.11
C ILE A 31 -0.50 11.49 10.34
N THR A 32 -1.38 12.48 10.45
CA THR A 32 -1.01 13.89 10.59
C THR A 32 -0.04 14.15 11.75
N GLY A 33 0.92 15.06 11.51
CA GLY A 33 1.87 15.53 12.52
C GLY A 33 3.29 14.96 12.46
N HIS A 34 3.68 14.25 11.39
CA HIS A 34 5.09 13.83 11.20
C HIS A 34 5.75 14.74 10.18
N GLY A 35 7.00 15.13 10.46
CA GLY A 35 7.62 16.28 9.81
C GLY A 35 8.16 16.05 8.40
N ASN A 36 8.58 14.82 8.04
CA ASN A 36 9.39 14.62 6.83
C ASN A 36 9.03 13.37 6.01
N ALA A 37 9.15 12.17 6.59
CA ALA A 37 8.87 10.92 5.91
C ALA A 37 8.35 9.86 6.88
N VAL A 38 7.43 9.03 6.42
CA VAL A 38 6.89 7.88 7.17
C VAL A 38 7.09 6.60 6.39
N ARG A 39 7.26 5.48 7.10
CA ARG A 39 7.26 4.16 6.47
C ARG A 39 5.95 3.49 6.77
N HIS A 40 5.25 3.09 5.71
CA HIS A 40 4.17 2.12 5.85
C HIS A 40 4.70 0.73 5.50
N THR A 41 4.49 -0.22 6.40
CA THR A 41 4.68 -1.64 6.14
C THR A 41 3.35 -2.24 5.74
N LEU A 42 3.27 -2.75 4.51
CA LEU A 42 2.10 -3.35 3.92
C LEU A 42 2.25 -4.87 3.95
N GLN A 43 1.33 -5.55 4.61
CA GLN A 43 1.18 -7.00 4.53
C GLN A 43 0.06 -7.31 3.52
N VAL A 44 0.39 -7.83 2.36
CA VAL A 44 -0.53 -8.08 1.24
C VAL A 44 -0.68 -9.57 0.99
N ARG A 45 -1.92 -10.02 0.80
CA ARG A 45 -2.25 -11.36 0.30
C ARG A 45 -3.39 -11.26 -0.70
N VAL A 46 -3.25 -11.97 -1.81
CA VAL A 46 -4.23 -12.03 -2.90
C VAL A 46 -4.74 -13.45 -3.07
N ALA A 47 -6.02 -13.62 -3.43
CA ALA A 47 -6.63 -14.95 -3.59
C ALA A 47 -6.15 -15.69 -4.84
N THR A 48 -5.78 -14.96 -5.89
CA THR A 48 -5.29 -15.48 -7.17
C THR A 48 -3.96 -14.82 -7.53
N THR A 49 -3.25 -15.39 -8.51
CA THR A 49 -1.96 -14.84 -8.96
C THR A 49 -2.19 -13.48 -9.64
N SER A 50 -1.51 -12.43 -9.17
CA SER A 50 -1.76 -11.08 -9.69
C SER A 50 -0.60 -10.10 -9.54
N VAL A 51 -0.47 -9.19 -10.50
CA VAL A 51 0.40 -8.02 -10.37
C VAL A 51 -0.33 -6.97 -9.54
N VAL A 52 0.35 -6.47 -8.51
CA VAL A 52 -0.17 -5.43 -7.61
C VAL A 52 0.62 -4.14 -7.83
N LYS A 53 -0.08 -3.01 -7.82
CA LYS A 53 0.51 -1.69 -8.04
C LYS A 53 0.05 -0.69 -6.98
N LEU A 54 0.94 0.24 -6.67
CA LEU A 54 0.62 1.45 -5.91
C LEU A 54 0.32 2.58 -6.88
N LEU A 55 -0.71 3.35 -6.57
CA LEU A 55 -1.02 4.61 -7.24
C LEU A 55 -0.67 5.71 -6.24
N PHE A 56 0.43 6.42 -6.48
CA PHE A 56 0.82 7.56 -5.64
C PHE A 56 0.09 8.81 -6.10
N ASP A 57 -0.43 9.55 -5.14
CA ASP A 57 -1.01 10.86 -5.34
C ASP A 57 -0.22 11.85 -4.48
N ASP A 58 0.54 12.71 -5.15
CA ASP A 58 1.30 13.81 -4.55
C ASP A 58 0.73 15.19 -4.91
N GLY A 59 -0.51 15.24 -5.42
CA GLY A 59 -1.16 16.45 -5.90
C GLY A 59 -0.67 16.95 -7.26
N THR A 60 0.29 16.26 -7.88
CA THR A 60 0.63 16.45 -9.28
C THR A 60 0.08 15.26 -10.06
N ASP A 61 -0.68 15.50 -11.12
CA ASP A 61 -1.43 14.52 -11.95
C ASP A 61 -0.55 13.42 -12.63
N THR A 62 0.67 13.19 -12.16
CA THR A 62 1.60 12.16 -12.63
C THR A 62 1.38 10.83 -11.90
N ASP A 63 0.22 10.22 -12.12
CA ASP A 63 -0.15 8.87 -11.68
C ASP A 63 0.59 7.77 -12.47
N LEU A 64 1.93 7.70 -12.40
CA LEU A 64 2.62 6.51 -12.89
C LEU A 64 2.53 5.39 -11.84
N PRO A 65 1.90 4.25 -12.15
CA PRO A 65 1.74 3.17 -11.18
C PRO A 65 3.10 2.58 -10.80
N PHE A 66 3.36 2.49 -9.50
CA PHE A 66 4.54 1.80 -8.99
C PHE A 66 4.22 0.32 -8.82
N LEU A 67 4.84 -0.52 -9.63
CA LEU A 67 4.60 -1.97 -9.60
C LEU A 67 5.31 -2.62 -8.40
N LEU A 68 4.52 -3.29 -7.55
CA LEU A 68 5.08 -4.07 -6.45
C LEU A 68 5.74 -5.33 -6.98
N ASN A 69 6.66 -5.90 -6.17
CA ASN A 69 7.42 -7.09 -6.53
C ASN A 69 8.10 -6.96 -7.92
N ASN A 70 8.57 -5.75 -8.25
CA ASN A 70 9.18 -5.43 -9.54
C ASN A 70 8.31 -5.82 -10.76
N GLY A 71 6.98 -5.69 -10.63
CA GLY A 71 6.03 -6.07 -11.68
C GLY A 71 5.78 -7.57 -11.83
N SER A 72 6.44 -8.42 -11.03
CA SER A 72 6.18 -9.85 -11.03
C SER A 72 4.92 -10.17 -10.24
N SER A 73 4.11 -11.09 -10.75
CA SER A 73 2.89 -11.51 -10.07
C SER A 73 3.16 -12.06 -8.68
N LEU A 74 2.32 -11.67 -7.73
CA LEU A 74 2.23 -12.29 -6.42
C LEU A 74 1.61 -13.67 -6.57
N ILE A 75 2.13 -14.65 -5.84
CA ILE A 75 1.58 -16.01 -5.80
C ILE A 75 0.29 -15.99 -4.97
N ALA A 76 -0.73 -16.69 -5.48
CA ALA A 76 -2.00 -16.87 -4.78
C ALA A 76 -1.81 -17.35 -3.33
N ASN A 77 -2.50 -16.71 -2.40
CA ASN A 77 -2.55 -16.99 -0.96
C ASN A 77 -1.22 -16.86 -0.20
N ALA A 78 -0.14 -16.44 -0.85
CA ALA A 78 1.11 -16.09 -0.19
C ALA A 78 1.04 -14.69 0.43
N VAL A 79 1.70 -14.52 1.58
CA VAL A 79 1.82 -13.22 2.24
C VAL A 79 3.10 -12.54 1.77
N TYR A 80 2.94 -11.35 1.21
CA TYR A 80 4.03 -10.46 0.83
C TYR A 80 4.09 -9.28 1.81
N ILE A 81 5.30 -8.83 2.11
CA ILE A 81 5.53 -7.66 2.95
C ILE A 81 6.30 -6.64 2.12
N PHE A 82 5.75 -5.44 2.00
CA PHE A 82 6.37 -4.32 1.30
C PHE A 82 6.54 -3.16 2.27
N ASP A 83 7.70 -2.51 2.22
CA ASP A 83 7.90 -1.22 2.86
C ASP A 83 7.78 -0.13 1.80
N ILE A 84 6.95 0.87 2.08
CA ILE A 84 6.85 2.08 1.26
C ILE A 84 7.25 3.27 2.12
N ILE A 85 7.88 4.25 1.50
CA ILE A 85 8.26 5.52 2.12
C ILE A 85 7.37 6.60 1.52
N LEU A 86 6.66 7.32 2.37
CA LEU A 86 5.83 8.46 1.97
C LEU A 86 6.47 9.74 2.48
N LEU A 87 6.57 10.72 1.61
CA LEU A 87 6.94 12.08 1.94
C LEU A 87 5.71 12.90 2.35
N THR A 88 5.94 14.04 2.99
CA THR A 88 4.89 14.98 3.36
C THR A 88 3.99 15.33 2.17
N GLY A 89 2.68 15.18 2.34
CA GLY A 89 1.68 15.47 1.30
C GLY A 89 1.38 14.30 0.36
N GLN A 90 2.19 13.23 0.36
CA GLN A 90 1.92 12.06 -0.45
C GLN A 90 0.84 11.18 0.18
N SER A 91 0.02 10.59 -0.69
CA SER A 91 -0.92 9.55 -0.35
C SER A 91 -0.88 8.48 -1.43
N TYR A 92 -1.53 7.34 -1.21
CA TYR A 92 -1.57 6.30 -2.22
C TYR A 92 -2.81 5.41 -2.12
N ASN A 93 -3.13 4.73 -3.20
CA ASN A 93 -4.02 3.58 -3.21
C ASN A 93 -3.32 2.34 -3.77
N ILE A 94 -3.99 1.19 -3.67
CA ILE A 94 -3.48 -0.07 -4.16
C ILE A 94 -4.48 -0.63 -5.17
N GLN A 95 -3.97 -1.21 -6.25
CA GLN A 95 -4.75 -1.92 -7.25
C GLN A 95 -4.06 -3.22 -7.65
N HIS A 96 -4.79 -4.03 -8.41
CA HIS A 96 -4.24 -5.20 -9.08
C HIS A 96 -4.69 -5.26 -10.54
N GLU A 97 -3.99 -6.08 -11.34
CA GLU A 97 -4.14 -6.05 -12.80
C GLU A 97 -4.76 -7.32 -13.40
N THR A 98 -4.94 -8.38 -12.62
CA THR A 98 -5.50 -9.65 -13.11
C THR A 98 -6.62 -10.14 -12.22
N ASP A 99 -7.73 -10.50 -12.86
CA ASP A 99 -8.96 -11.07 -12.29
C ASP A 99 -9.58 -10.29 -11.11
N THR A 100 -10.87 -10.52 -10.85
CA THR A 100 -11.45 -10.08 -9.59
C THR A 100 -10.92 -10.97 -8.47
N GLN A 101 -10.40 -10.39 -7.40
CA GLN A 101 -9.81 -11.14 -6.31
C GLN A 101 -10.19 -10.62 -4.93
N ASN A 102 -10.29 -11.54 -3.97
CA ASN A 102 -10.38 -11.20 -2.57
C ASN A 102 -9.00 -10.76 -2.09
N VAL A 103 -8.91 -9.52 -1.59
CA VAL A 103 -7.67 -8.93 -1.12
C VAL A 103 -7.66 -8.88 0.40
N PHE A 104 -6.54 -9.23 0.98
CA PHE A 104 -6.20 -8.93 2.36
C PHE A 104 -5.03 -7.95 2.34
N VAL A 105 -5.20 -6.83 3.02
CA VAL A 105 -4.10 -5.89 3.25
C VAL A 105 -4.19 -5.31 4.65
N ASN A 106 -3.06 -5.34 5.36
CA ASN A 106 -2.88 -4.65 6.63
C ASN A 106 -1.72 -3.67 6.50
N ILE A 107 -1.94 -2.43 6.91
CA ILE A 107 -0.97 -1.35 6.75
C ILE A 107 -0.67 -0.78 8.13
N VAL A 108 0.61 -0.81 8.50
CA VAL A 108 1.10 -0.25 9.76
C VAL A 108 2.08 0.86 9.46
N GLU A 109 1.95 1.98 10.13
CA GLU A 109 2.86 3.11 9.99
C GLU A 109 3.95 3.09 11.07
N SER A 110 5.15 3.52 10.69
CA SER A 110 6.24 3.81 11.63
C SER A 110 6.84 5.18 11.33
N ARG A 111 7.14 5.94 12.40
CA ARG A 111 7.69 7.30 12.33
C ARG A 111 9.22 7.32 12.32
N ASP A 112 9.77 8.49 11.99
CA ASP A 112 11.16 8.89 12.23
C ASP A 112 12.20 7.98 11.59
N ILE A 113 12.03 7.71 10.29
CA ILE A 113 13.11 7.09 9.51
C ILE A 113 14.17 8.16 9.28
N THR A 114 15.35 7.98 9.86
CA THR A 114 16.53 8.74 9.45
C THR A 114 17.00 8.10 8.14
N VAL A 115 16.91 8.86 7.04
CA VAL A 115 17.50 8.48 5.75
C VAL A 115 18.99 8.75 5.78
#